data_AF-A0A7V3NUT2-F1
#
_entry.id   AF-A0A7V3NUT2-F1
#
_cell.length_a   1.000
_cell.length_b   1.000
_cell.length_c   1.000
_cell.angle_alpha   90.00
_cell.angle_beta   90.00
_cell.angle_gamma   90.00
#
_symmetry.space_group_name_H-M   'P 1'
#
loop_
_entity.id
_entity.type
_entity.pdbx_description
1 polymer ?
#
loop_
_entity_poly.entity_id
_entity_poly.type
_entity_poly.pdbx_seq_one_letter_code
_entity_poly.pdbx_strand_id
1 'polypeptide(L)'
;MNKAPSIIRSRKISQIIALVVINSYFFQNQLKFIPCPGLNCASCPLAIFACPIGSLQHFMVIQAFPFYIIGVIILLGLLFGRAICGWVCPFGFIQEILYKIPVPKKKVAANSLTPYIVLLFLVIITPLIAREPWFCKLCPVGTLQAGISLILTQPQLRSLIGPLYWTKIFILMIVLILSTLSFRPFCKLACPLGAIYGLFNRISIIRVDALKACSSCQKCPDLCQMGLNPMRDSNGRACIKCFECSQCKNFPSQAFRGPKAS
;
A
#
# COMPACT_ATOMS: atom_id res chain seq x y z
N MET A 1 0.42 -30.88 5.86
CA MET A 1 -0.96 -30.43 5.53
C MET A 1 -0.92 -29.07 4.84
N ASN A 2 -1.48 -28.97 3.63
CA ASN A 2 -1.41 -27.83 2.70
C ASN A 2 -2.12 -26.56 3.23
N LYS A 3 -1.49 -25.78 4.12
CA LYS A 3 -1.99 -24.46 4.56
C LYS A 3 -1.72 -23.31 3.56
N ALA A 4 -0.87 -23.52 2.57
CA ALA A 4 -0.54 -22.51 1.54
C ALA A 4 -1.75 -22.03 0.72
N PRO A 5 -2.64 -22.90 0.17
CA PRO A 5 -3.79 -22.45 -0.62
C PRO A 5 -4.85 -21.73 0.23
N SER A 6 -5.00 -22.07 1.51
CA SER A 6 -6.01 -21.42 2.37
C SER A 6 -5.64 -19.98 2.70
N ILE A 7 -4.37 -19.69 3.03
CA ILE A 7 -3.91 -18.33 3.36
C ILE A 7 -4.06 -17.38 2.17
N ILE A 8 -3.76 -17.85 0.96
CA ILE A 8 -3.87 -17.02 -0.26
C ILE A 8 -5.34 -16.73 -0.58
N ARG A 9 -6.25 -17.67 -0.33
CA ARG A 9 -7.69 -17.43 -0.43
C ARG A 9 -8.16 -16.41 0.61
N SER A 10 -7.73 -16.55 1.87
CA SER A 10 -8.04 -15.58 2.94
C SER A 10 -7.54 -14.17 2.60
N ARG A 11 -6.38 -14.04 1.94
CA ARG A 11 -5.85 -12.74 1.48
C ARG A 11 -6.80 -12.03 0.52
N LYS A 12 -7.30 -12.74 -0.49
CA LYS A 12 -8.25 -12.17 -1.47
C LYS A 12 -9.57 -11.76 -0.80
N ILE A 13 -10.07 -12.58 0.12
CA ILE A 13 -11.29 -12.27 0.89
C ILE A 13 -11.06 -11.01 1.74
N SER A 14 -9.94 -10.93 2.46
CA SER A 14 -9.57 -9.74 3.25
C SER A 14 -9.50 -8.47 2.40
N GLN A 15 -8.92 -8.54 1.19
CA GLN A 15 -8.83 -7.39 0.29
C GLN A 15 -10.21 -6.91 -0.18
N ILE A 16 -11.12 -7.84 -0.50
CA ILE A 16 -12.48 -7.52 -0.93
C ILE A 16 -13.26 -6.90 0.23
N ILE A 17 -13.23 -7.53 1.41
CA ILE A 17 -13.88 -6.99 2.61
C ILE A 17 -13.33 -5.61 2.93
N ALA A 18 -12.01 -5.43 2.92
CA ALA A 18 -11.39 -4.13 3.17
C ALA A 18 -11.79 -3.08 2.13
N LEU A 19 -11.89 -3.43 0.84
CA LEU A 19 -12.35 -2.51 -0.19
C LEU A 19 -13.76 -1.99 0.12
N VAL A 20 -14.69 -2.90 0.45
CA VAL A 20 -16.08 -2.55 0.78
C VAL A 20 -16.17 -1.76 2.09
N VAL A 21 -15.51 -2.23 3.16
CA VAL A 21 -15.57 -1.61 4.48
C VAL A 21 -14.89 -0.24 4.51
N ILE A 22 -13.81 -0.03 3.76
CA ILE A 22 -13.12 1.27 3.71
C ILE A 22 -13.86 2.26 2.82
N ASN A 23 -14.60 1.76 1.81
CA ASN A 23 -15.35 2.56 0.82
C ASN A 23 -16.84 2.18 0.84
N SER A 24 -17.54 2.49 1.93
CA SER A 24 -18.98 2.25 2.07
C SER A 24 -19.72 3.53 2.39
N TYR A 25 -20.91 3.67 1.80
CA TYR A 25 -21.83 4.78 2.06
C TYR A 25 -22.42 4.72 3.47
N PHE A 26 -22.48 3.54 4.08
CA PHE A 26 -23.26 3.30 5.31
C PHE A 26 -22.67 3.99 6.56
N PHE A 27 -21.34 4.13 6.65
CA PHE A 27 -20.66 4.77 7.79
C PHE A 27 -20.00 6.11 7.43
N GLN A 28 -20.57 6.82 6.44
CA GLN A 28 -20.04 8.09 5.98
C GLN A 28 -19.85 9.10 7.13
N ASN A 29 -18.73 9.82 7.09
CA ASN A 29 -18.34 10.89 8.02
C ASN A 29 -18.15 10.49 9.50
N GLN A 30 -18.50 9.28 9.93
CA GLN A 30 -18.41 8.91 11.34
C GLN A 30 -16.99 8.59 11.81
N LEU A 31 -16.14 7.97 10.98
CA LEU A 31 -14.81 7.48 11.41
C LEU A 31 -13.63 8.17 10.69
N LYS A 32 -13.87 9.35 10.09
CA LYS A 32 -12.84 10.08 9.34
C LYS A 32 -11.68 10.56 10.23
N PHE A 33 -11.87 10.61 11.54
CA PHE A 33 -10.79 10.91 12.50
C PHE A 33 -9.80 9.75 12.66
N ILE A 34 -10.18 8.51 12.32
CA ILE A 34 -9.31 7.34 12.44
C ILE A 34 -8.45 7.21 11.17
N PRO A 35 -7.11 7.10 11.29
CA PRO A 35 -6.25 6.90 10.14
C PRO A 35 -6.47 5.50 9.55
N CYS A 36 -6.65 5.44 8.24
CA CYS A 36 -6.78 4.20 7.50
C CYS A 36 -5.47 3.41 7.62
N PRO A 37 -5.53 2.08 7.83
CA PRO A 37 -4.35 1.25 7.77
C PRO A 37 -3.68 1.31 6.38
N GLY A 38 -4.45 1.47 5.31
CA GLY A 38 -3.96 1.62 3.93
C GLY A 38 -3.93 3.05 3.41
N LEU A 39 -3.57 3.21 2.12
CA LEU A 39 -3.79 4.47 1.42
C LEU A 39 -5.28 4.60 1.07
N ASN A 40 -5.86 5.72 1.46
CA ASN A 40 -7.22 6.13 1.15
C ASN A 40 -7.24 7.64 0.91
N CYS A 41 -8.33 8.20 0.38
CA CYS A 41 -8.49 9.65 0.25
C CYS A 41 -9.59 10.17 1.19
N ALA A 42 -9.26 11.07 2.10
CA ALA A 42 -10.23 11.66 3.03
C ALA A 42 -11.33 12.48 2.34
N SER A 43 -11.01 13.06 1.17
CA SER A 43 -11.95 13.83 0.34
C SER A 43 -12.92 12.94 -0.45
N CYS A 44 -12.74 11.62 -0.46
CA CYS A 44 -13.68 10.73 -1.13
C CYS A 44 -14.99 10.69 -0.31
N PRO A 45 -16.17 10.87 -0.94
CA PRO A 45 -17.44 10.82 -0.23
C PRO A 45 -17.71 9.43 0.36
N LEU A 46 -17.21 8.36 -0.26
CA LEU A 46 -17.37 6.98 0.21
C LEU A 46 -16.34 6.56 1.26
N ALA A 47 -15.32 7.38 1.54
CA ALA A 47 -14.27 7.01 2.48
C ALA A 47 -14.72 7.14 3.94
N ILE A 48 -14.59 6.03 4.67
CA ILE A 48 -14.87 5.97 6.10
C ILE A 48 -13.66 6.44 6.93
N PHE A 49 -12.43 6.18 6.46
CA PHE A 49 -11.17 6.50 7.14
C PHE A 49 -10.31 7.52 6.39
N ALA A 50 -9.54 8.33 7.10
CA ALA A 50 -8.62 9.31 6.52
C ALA A 50 -7.27 8.71 6.10
N CYS A 51 -6.56 9.38 5.18
CA CYS A 51 -5.22 8.96 4.77
C CYS A 51 -4.20 9.29 5.87
N PRO A 52 -3.43 8.33 6.40
CA PRO A 52 -2.40 8.62 7.40
C PRO A 52 -1.35 9.61 6.88
N ILE A 53 -0.93 9.47 5.62
CA ILE A 53 0.04 10.37 4.99
C ILE A 53 -0.55 11.76 4.79
N GLY A 54 -1.79 11.85 4.33
CA GLY A 54 -2.44 13.14 4.10
C GLY A 54 -2.70 13.90 5.39
N SER A 55 -3.16 13.19 6.43
CA SER A 55 -3.31 13.77 7.76
C SER A 55 -1.96 14.23 8.31
N LEU A 56 -0.90 13.42 8.17
CA LEU A 56 0.45 13.82 8.60
C LEU A 56 0.92 15.11 7.89
N GLN A 57 0.71 15.25 6.58
CA GLN A 57 1.04 16.48 5.87
C GLN A 57 0.18 17.67 6.33
N HIS A 58 -1.11 17.48 6.57
CA HIS A 58 -1.97 18.54 7.08
C HIS A 58 -1.46 19.06 8.43
N PHE A 59 -1.11 18.17 9.36
CA PHE A 59 -0.54 18.53 10.66
C PHE A 59 0.81 19.26 10.53
N MET A 60 1.66 18.85 9.59
CA MET A 60 2.90 19.57 9.27
C MET A 60 2.64 21.00 8.75
N VAL A 61 1.62 21.19 7.91
CA VAL A 61 1.28 22.52 7.38
C VAL A 61 0.80 23.46 8.49
N ILE A 62 -0.04 22.98 9.40
CA ILE A 62 -0.51 23.77 10.55
C ILE A 62 0.51 23.85 11.69
N GLN A 63 1.73 23.29 11.52
CA GLN A 63 2.81 23.27 12.50
C GLN A 63 2.41 22.64 13.85
N ALA A 64 1.51 21.67 13.84
CA ALA A 64 1.09 20.93 15.02
C ALA A 64 1.63 19.50 14.98
N PHE A 65 2.04 18.97 16.13
CA PHE A 65 2.64 17.65 16.19
C PHE A 65 1.58 16.54 16.19
N PRO A 66 1.56 15.61 15.21
CA PRO A 66 0.50 14.62 15.07
C PRO A 66 0.75 13.35 15.91
N PHE A 67 0.81 13.48 17.24
CA PHE A 67 1.09 12.37 18.16
C PHE A 67 0.22 11.14 17.91
N TYR A 68 -1.09 11.35 17.74
CA TYR A 68 -2.07 10.29 17.51
C TYR A 68 -1.79 9.51 16.20
N ILE A 69 -1.58 10.21 15.09
CA ILE A 69 -1.37 9.58 13.78
C ILE A 69 -0.05 8.81 13.75
N ILE A 70 1.02 9.41 14.28
CA ILE A 70 2.33 8.74 14.38
C ILE A 70 2.21 7.48 15.25
N GLY A 71 1.53 7.59 16.40
CA GLY A 71 1.28 6.46 17.29
C GLY A 71 0.57 5.30 16.58
N VAL A 72 -0.50 5.59 15.83
CA VAL A 72 -1.23 4.55 15.09
C VAL A 72 -0.38 3.94 13.96
N ILE A 73 0.36 4.75 13.19
CA ILE A 73 1.25 4.24 12.13
C ILE A 73 2.33 3.33 12.72
N ILE A 74 2.94 3.73 13.84
CA ILE A 74 3.95 2.91 14.52
C ILE A 74 3.33 1.62 15.04
N LEU A 75 2.19 1.69 15.73
CA LEU A 75 1.50 0.52 16.26
C LEU A 75 1.16 -0.47 15.14
N LEU A 76 0.51 0.00 14.07
CA LEU A 76 0.17 -0.82 12.92
C LEU A 76 1.41 -1.37 12.20
N GLY A 77 2.47 -0.57 12.09
CA GLY A 77 3.76 -0.98 11.57
C GLY A 77 4.39 -2.10 12.41
N LEU A 78 4.37 -2.01 13.73
CA LEU A 78 4.92 -3.02 14.63
C LEU A 78 4.07 -4.30 14.66
N LEU A 79 2.75 -4.19 14.54
CA LEU A 79 1.89 -5.38 14.52
C LEU A 79 1.99 -6.13 13.18
N PHE A 80 1.79 -5.40 12.08
CA PHE A 80 1.58 -5.99 10.75
C PHE A 80 2.71 -5.68 9.76
N GLY A 81 3.50 -4.64 9.99
CA GLY A 81 4.49 -4.15 9.04
C GLY A 81 3.85 -3.83 7.69
N ARG A 82 4.51 -4.22 6.61
CA ARG A 82 4.02 -3.99 5.25
C ARG A 82 2.93 -4.98 4.81
N ALA A 83 2.50 -5.90 5.68
CA ALA A 83 1.37 -6.81 5.39
C ALA A 83 0.08 -6.04 5.10
N ILE A 84 -0.11 -4.87 5.73
CA ILE A 84 -1.27 -4.01 5.52
C ILE A 84 -1.42 -3.61 4.04
N CYS A 85 -0.31 -3.27 3.38
CA CYS A 85 -0.33 -2.96 1.96
C CYS A 85 -0.78 -4.16 1.13
N GLY A 86 -0.40 -5.38 1.52
CA GLY A 86 -0.76 -6.63 0.83
C GLY A 86 -2.20 -7.10 1.05
N TRP A 87 -2.74 -6.89 2.25
CA TRP A 87 -3.98 -7.52 2.73
C TRP A 87 -5.18 -6.57 2.86
N VAL A 88 -4.93 -5.28 3.13
CA VAL A 88 -5.98 -4.31 3.50
C VAL A 88 -6.08 -3.17 2.50
N CYS A 89 -4.97 -2.75 1.89
CA CYS A 89 -4.95 -1.55 1.03
C CYS A 89 -5.81 -1.72 -0.25
N PRO A 90 -6.88 -0.92 -0.44
CA PRO A 90 -7.79 -1.05 -1.60
C PRO A 90 -7.09 -0.70 -2.91
N PHE A 91 -6.23 0.32 -2.90
CA PHE A 91 -5.45 0.69 -4.07
C PHE A 91 -4.44 -0.40 -4.49
N GLY A 92 -3.92 -1.16 -3.52
CA GLY A 92 -3.08 -2.32 -3.81
C GLY A 92 -3.87 -3.42 -4.52
N PHE A 93 -5.10 -3.68 -4.08
CA PHE A 93 -5.99 -4.66 -4.69
C PHE A 93 -6.37 -4.30 -6.13
N ILE A 94 -6.69 -3.03 -6.40
CA ILE A 94 -6.98 -2.56 -7.77
C ILE A 94 -5.79 -2.82 -8.71
N GLN A 95 -4.56 -2.55 -8.26
CA GLN A 95 -3.36 -2.84 -9.05
C GLN A 95 -3.19 -4.35 -9.31
N GLU A 96 -3.55 -5.23 -8.36
CA GLU A 96 -3.52 -6.69 -8.58
C GLU A 96 -4.57 -7.15 -9.58
N ILE A 97 -5.76 -6.54 -9.58
CA ILE A 97 -6.80 -6.82 -10.58
C ILE A 97 -6.32 -6.41 -11.97
N LEU A 98 -5.78 -5.20 -12.10
CA LEU A 98 -5.24 -4.69 -13.37
C LEU A 98 -4.10 -5.56 -13.90
N TYR A 99 -3.27 -6.10 -13.00
CA TYR A 99 -2.20 -7.02 -13.39
C TYR A 99 -2.71 -8.35 -13.97
N LYS A 100 -4.00 -8.72 -13.81
CA LYS A 100 -4.55 -9.93 -14.44
C LYS A 100 -4.89 -9.75 -15.93
N ILE A 101 -4.94 -8.52 -16.43
CA ILE A 101 -5.23 -8.25 -17.84
C ILE A 101 -4.13 -8.88 -18.71
N PRO A 102 -4.44 -9.63 -19.78
CA PRO A 102 -3.44 -10.36 -20.57
C PRO A 102 -2.65 -9.43 -21.50
N VAL A 103 -1.71 -8.67 -20.94
CA VAL A 103 -0.75 -7.80 -21.64
C VAL A 103 0.69 -8.30 -21.41
N PRO A 104 1.66 -7.96 -22.29
CA PRO A 104 3.06 -8.33 -22.07
C PRO A 104 3.57 -7.84 -20.71
N LYS A 105 3.98 -8.77 -19.86
CA LYS A 105 4.35 -8.49 -18.47
C LYS A 105 5.83 -8.12 -18.37
N LYS A 106 6.11 -7.06 -17.62
CA LYS A 106 7.47 -6.64 -17.25
C LYS A 106 7.69 -6.89 -15.76
N LYS A 107 8.71 -7.69 -15.42
CA LYS A 107 9.16 -7.90 -14.04
C LYS A 107 10.01 -6.70 -13.62
N VAL A 108 9.39 -5.76 -12.91
CA VAL A 108 10.13 -4.68 -12.22
C VAL A 108 10.35 -5.10 -10.78
N ALA A 109 11.62 -5.24 -10.39
CA ALA A 109 12.00 -5.52 -9.01
C ALA A 109 11.67 -4.31 -8.13
N ALA A 110 11.25 -4.57 -6.89
CA ALA A 110 11.01 -3.50 -5.94
C ALA A 110 12.35 -2.83 -5.56
N ASN A 111 12.52 -1.54 -5.90
CA ASN A 111 13.65 -0.77 -5.42
C ASN A 111 13.39 -0.34 -3.97
N SER A 112 14.32 -0.66 -3.08
CA SER A 112 14.21 -0.30 -1.66
C SER A 112 14.45 1.18 -1.38
N LEU A 113 15.00 1.96 -2.32
CA LEU A 113 15.37 3.37 -2.09
C LEU A 113 14.33 4.37 -2.59
N THR A 114 13.76 4.17 -3.78
CA THR A 114 12.86 5.15 -4.44
C THR A 114 11.68 5.59 -3.56
N PRO A 115 10.96 4.68 -2.87
CA PRO A 115 9.86 5.10 -2.00
C PRO A 115 10.29 5.99 -0.83
N TYR A 116 11.54 5.87 -0.35
CA TYR A 116 12.09 6.71 0.71
C TYR A 116 12.51 8.08 0.20
N ILE A 117 13.01 8.16 -1.04
CA ILE A 117 13.25 9.43 -1.72
C ILE A 117 11.92 10.18 -1.86
N VAL A 118 10.86 9.51 -2.32
CA VAL A 118 9.53 10.12 -2.41
C VAL A 118 9.00 10.54 -1.03
N LEU A 119 9.18 9.71 0.00
CA LEU A 119 8.82 10.07 1.37
C LEU A 119 9.55 11.34 1.84
N LEU A 120 10.88 11.39 1.69
CA LEU A 120 11.68 12.52 2.15
C LEU A 120 11.33 13.81 1.41
N PHE A 121 11.34 13.79 0.08
CA PHE A 121 11.13 15.01 -0.70
C PHE A 121 9.65 15.41 -0.76
N LEU A 122 8.73 14.49 -1.09
CA LEU A 122 7.34 14.82 -1.38
C LEU A 122 6.44 14.83 -0.14
N VAL A 123 6.81 14.13 0.94
CA VAL A 123 6.01 14.08 2.18
C VAL A 123 6.60 14.98 3.27
N ILE A 124 7.93 15.11 3.39
CA ILE A 124 8.56 15.89 4.47
C ILE A 124 9.00 17.27 3.97
N ILE A 125 9.86 17.36 2.95
CA ILE A 125 10.48 18.63 2.54
C ILE A 125 9.46 19.60 1.92
N THR A 126 8.62 19.13 0.98
CA THR A 126 7.68 20.01 0.28
C THR A 126 6.64 20.70 1.16
N PRO A 127 5.96 20.06 2.14
CA PRO A 127 5.04 20.80 3.01
C PRO A 127 5.76 21.77 3.95
N LEU A 128 7.02 21.53 4.30
CA LEU A 128 7.80 22.46 5.15
C LEU A 128 8.12 23.76 4.39
N ILE A 129 8.45 23.66 3.10
CA ILE A 129 8.78 24.83 2.27
C ILE A 129 7.52 25.50 1.74
N ALA A 130 6.65 24.73 1.08
CA ALA A 130 5.51 25.26 0.35
C ALA A 130 4.23 25.40 1.18
N ARG A 131 4.22 24.92 2.44
CA ARG A 131 3.06 24.93 3.34
C ARG A 131 1.79 24.34 2.73
N GLU A 132 1.96 23.34 1.87
CA GLU A 132 0.88 22.71 1.12
C GLU A 132 1.09 21.19 1.06
N PRO A 133 0.04 20.36 1.20
CA PRO A 133 0.16 18.90 1.16
C PRO A 133 0.33 18.41 -0.29
N TRP A 134 1.54 18.56 -0.85
CA TRP A 134 1.87 18.23 -2.23
C TRP A 134 1.62 16.77 -2.60
N PHE A 135 1.85 15.83 -1.69
CA PHE A 135 1.56 14.42 -1.97
C PHE A 135 0.05 14.20 -2.16
N CYS A 136 -0.80 14.77 -1.30
CA CYS A 136 -2.25 14.71 -1.49
C CYS A 136 -2.70 15.34 -2.82
N LYS A 137 -2.02 16.40 -3.27
CA LYS A 137 -2.31 17.01 -4.57
C LYS A 137 -1.96 16.06 -5.73
N LEU A 138 -0.85 15.32 -5.66
CA LEU A 138 -0.39 14.46 -6.78
C LEU A 138 -0.74 12.98 -6.64
N CYS A 139 -1.40 12.58 -5.55
CA CYS A 139 -1.64 11.17 -5.24
C CYS A 139 -2.61 10.52 -6.25
N PRO A 140 -2.22 9.43 -6.95
CA PRO A 140 -3.11 8.75 -7.88
C PRO A 140 -4.32 8.13 -7.16
N VAL A 141 -4.17 7.76 -5.89
CA VAL A 141 -5.27 7.25 -5.05
C VAL A 141 -6.36 8.31 -4.86
N GLY A 142 -5.95 9.55 -4.59
CA GLY A 142 -6.87 10.68 -4.44
C GLY A 142 -7.61 11.00 -5.73
N THR A 143 -6.91 10.98 -6.86
CA THR A 143 -7.53 11.17 -8.19
C THR A 143 -8.57 10.10 -8.49
N LEU A 144 -8.23 8.83 -8.24
CA LEU A 144 -9.11 7.70 -8.52
C LEU A 144 -10.35 7.67 -7.62
N GLN A 145 -10.18 7.90 -6.32
CA GLN A 145 -11.28 7.76 -5.34
C GLN A 145 -12.12 9.02 -5.16
N ALA A 146 -11.49 10.20 -5.14
CA ALA A 146 -12.18 11.45 -4.84
C ALA A 146 -12.30 12.33 -6.08
N GLY A 147 -11.19 12.53 -6.82
CA GLY A 147 -11.13 13.45 -7.96
C GLY A 147 -12.20 13.18 -9.02
N ILE A 148 -12.26 11.94 -9.52
CA ILE A 148 -13.22 11.54 -10.56
C ILE A 148 -14.66 11.60 -10.02
N SER A 149 -14.91 11.03 -8.83
CA SER A 149 -16.25 10.96 -8.25
C SER A 149 -16.83 12.35 -7.92
N LEU A 150 -16.03 13.28 -7.41
CA LEU A 150 -16.48 14.65 -7.08
C LEU A 150 -16.86 15.44 -8.34
N ILE A 151 -16.10 15.32 -9.42
CA ILE A 151 -16.37 16.06 -10.67
C ILE A 151 -17.61 15.51 -11.41
N LEU A 152 -17.84 14.21 -11.31
CA LEU A 152 -19.04 13.58 -11.86
C LEU A 152 -20.30 13.98 -11.09
N THR A 153 -20.22 14.01 -9.75
CA THR A 153 -21.37 14.28 -8.87
C THR A 153 -21.66 15.75 -8.66
N GLN A 154 -20.66 16.63 -8.72
CA GLN A 154 -20.81 18.07 -8.49
C GLN A 154 -20.42 18.88 -9.74
N PRO A 155 -21.41 19.29 -10.57
CA PRO A 155 -21.16 20.05 -11.79
C PRO A 155 -20.46 21.39 -11.54
N GLN A 156 -20.68 21.99 -10.36
CA GLN A 156 -20.11 23.28 -9.96
C GLN A 156 -18.57 23.23 -9.82
N LEU A 157 -17.98 22.07 -9.52
CA LEU A 157 -16.53 21.92 -9.40
C LEU A 157 -15.83 21.78 -10.76
N ARG A 158 -16.58 21.64 -11.86
CA ARG A 158 -16.01 21.51 -13.22
C ARG A 158 -15.31 22.77 -13.69
N SER A 159 -15.71 23.95 -13.18
CA SER A 159 -15.03 25.22 -13.46
C SER A 159 -13.64 25.30 -12.80
N LEU A 160 -13.35 24.46 -11.80
CA LEU A 160 -12.05 24.38 -11.12
C LEU A 160 -11.08 23.38 -11.81
N ILE A 161 -11.42 22.89 -13.02
CA ILE A 161 -10.55 22.05 -13.82
C ILE A 161 -9.41 22.90 -14.37
N GLY A 162 -8.36 23.02 -13.56
CA GLY A 162 -7.10 23.66 -13.94
C GLY A 162 -6.06 22.68 -14.50
N PRO A 163 -4.89 23.18 -14.91
CA PRO A 163 -3.77 22.37 -15.40
C PRO A 163 -3.35 21.26 -14.42
N LEU A 164 -3.44 21.55 -13.11
CA LEU A 164 -3.10 20.60 -12.05
C LEU A 164 -4.01 19.36 -12.06
N TYR A 165 -5.27 19.49 -12.47
CA TYR A 165 -6.18 18.34 -12.57
C TYR A 165 -5.75 17.40 -13.71
N TRP A 166 -5.37 17.96 -14.87
CA TRP A 166 -4.85 17.19 -15.99
C TRP A 166 -3.55 16.46 -15.63
N THR A 167 -2.63 17.12 -14.91
CA THR A 167 -1.42 16.46 -14.41
C THR A 167 -1.74 15.27 -13.50
N LYS A 168 -2.74 15.40 -12.61
CA LYS A 168 -3.16 14.30 -11.72
C LYS A 168 -3.76 13.12 -12.49
N ILE A 169 -4.59 13.39 -13.50
CA ILE A 169 -5.17 12.35 -14.36
C ILE A 169 -4.07 11.67 -15.16
N PHE A 170 -3.12 12.43 -15.70
CA PHE A 170 -1.96 11.89 -16.42
C PHE A 170 -1.13 10.94 -15.53
N ILE A 171 -0.80 11.36 -14.30
CA ILE A 171 -0.10 10.50 -13.32
C ILE A 171 -0.91 9.23 -13.02
N LEU A 172 -2.22 9.36 -12.80
CA LEU A 172 -3.11 8.22 -12.58
C LEU A 172 -3.06 7.24 -13.77
N MET A 173 -3.22 7.74 -14.99
CA MET A 173 -3.19 6.92 -16.21
C MET A 173 -1.87 6.17 -16.36
N ILE A 174 -0.73 6.84 -16.13
CA ILE A 174 0.59 6.18 -16.13
C ILE A 174 0.61 5.05 -15.10
N VAL A 175 0.16 5.30 -13.87
CA VAL A 175 0.16 4.28 -12.81
C VAL A 175 -0.75 3.11 -13.16
N LEU A 176 -1.93 3.35 -13.73
CA LEU A 176 -2.85 2.29 -14.15
C LEU A 176 -2.26 1.44 -15.29
N ILE A 177 -1.69 2.08 -16.31
CA ILE A 177 -1.01 1.40 -17.43
C ILE A 177 0.18 0.59 -16.91
N LEU A 178 1.03 1.17 -16.07
CA LEU A 178 2.14 0.42 -15.46
C LEU A 178 1.64 -0.75 -14.60
N SER A 179 0.46 -0.64 -14.00
CA SER A 179 -0.12 -1.70 -13.17
C SER A 179 -0.65 -2.88 -13.99
N THR A 180 -0.98 -2.67 -15.27
CA THR A 180 -1.27 -3.79 -16.18
C THR A 180 0.02 -4.51 -16.59
N LEU A 181 1.12 -3.78 -16.78
CA LEU A 181 2.42 -4.34 -17.21
C LEU A 181 3.20 -5.00 -16.07
N SER A 182 3.16 -4.42 -14.87
CA SER A 182 3.97 -4.83 -13.72
C SER A 182 3.11 -4.98 -12.47
N PHE A 183 3.47 -5.92 -11.60
CA PHE A 183 2.76 -6.12 -10.34
C PHE A 183 3.02 -4.96 -9.37
N ARG A 184 1.96 -4.24 -8.98
CA ARG A 184 1.94 -3.16 -7.96
C ARG A 184 3.06 -2.11 -8.10
N PRO A 185 3.22 -1.45 -9.27
CA PRO A 185 4.35 -0.55 -9.55
C PRO A 185 4.38 0.66 -8.61
N PHE A 186 3.22 1.25 -8.28
CA PHE A 186 3.17 2.40 -7.39
C PHE A 186 3.64 2.02 -5.98
N CYS A 187 3.21 0.87 -5.47
CA CYS A 187 3.66 0.37 -4.17
C CYS A 187 5.15 0.04 -4.17
N LYS A 188 5.73 -0.39 -5.29
CA LYS A 188 7.17 -0.68 -5.42
C LYS A 188 8.03 0.57 -5.48
N LEU A 189 7.57 1.63 -6.15
CA LEU A 189 8.43 2.74 -6.56
C LEU A 189 8.11 4.06 -5.84
N ALA A 190 6.84 4.34 -5.53
CA ALA A 190 6.42 5.70 -5.18
C ALA A 190 5.57 5.82 -3.90
N CYS A 191 5.15 4.71 -3.28
CA CYS A 191 4.26 4.75 -2.12
C CYS A 191 5.01 5.09 -0.81
N PRO A 192 4.83 6.28 -0.22
CA PRO A 192 5.51 6.66 1.02
C PRO A 192 5.03 5.85 2.22
N LEU A 193 3.73 5.52 2.28
CA LEU A 193 3.17 4.69 3.34
C LEU A 193 3.79 3.28 3.35
N GLY A 194 4.03 2.71 2.17
CA GLY A 194 4.72 1.44 2.02
C GLY A 194 6.19 1.49 2.44
N ALA A 195 6.84 2.65 2.32
CA ALA A 195 8.20 2.87 2.83
C ALA A 195 8.22 2.84 4.37
N ILE A 196 7.31 3.58 5.02
CA ILE A 196 7.20 3.63 6.47
C ILE A 196 6.93 2.24 7.05
N TYR A 197 5.89 1.55 6.57
CA TYR A 197 5.59 0.18 7.03
C TYR A 197 6.67 -0.84 6.65
N GLY A 198 7.43 -0.58 5.59
CA GLY A 198 8.58 -1.37 5.20
C GLY A 198 9.70 -1.37 6.23
N LEU A 199 9.90 -0.26 6.96
CA LEU A 199 10.90 -0.19 8.04
C LEU A 199 10.58 -1.16 9.18
N PHE A 200 9.30 -1.29 9.53
CA PHE A 200 8.86 -2.18 10.60
C PHE A 200 8.78 -3.64 10.19
N ASN A 201 9.01 -3.98 8.91
CA ASN A 201 8.78 -5.32 8.41
C ASN A 201 9.68 -6.40 9.05
N ARG A 202 10.88 -6.01 9.50
CA ARG A 202 11.83 -6.89 10.21
C ARG A 202 11.46 -7.14 11.67
N ILE A 203 10.85 -6.15 12.32
CA ILE A 203 10.51 -6.18 13.75
C ILE A 203 9.08 -6.64 14.00
N SER A 204 8.21 -6.55 13.00
CA SER A 204 6.79 -6.85 13.15
C SER A 204 6.50 -8.28 13.62
N ILE A 205 5.34 -8.48 14.26
CA ILE A 205 4.89 -9.79 14.77
C ILE A 205 4.72 -10.80 13.63
N ILE A 206 4.08 -10.39 12.53
CA ILE A 206 3.92 -11.27 11.37
C ILE A 206 5.28 -11.40 10.69
N ARG A 207 5.95 -12.54 10.80
CA ARG A 207 7.23 -12.82 10.14
C ARG A 207 7.11 -14.01 9.22
N VAL A 208 7.87 -13.97 8.13
CA VAL A 208 8.05 -15.09 7.22
C VAL A 208 9.46 -15.63 7.45
N ASP A 209 9.57 -16.69 8.24
CA ASP A 209 10.86 -17.35 8.46
C ASP A 209 11.00 -18.47 7.43
N ALA A 210 11.96 -18.33 6.53
CA ALA A 210 12.40 -19.42 5.66
C ALA A 210 13.23 -20.38 6.51
N LEU A 211 12.73 -21.61 6.71
CA LEU A 211 13.47 -22.65 7.43
C LEU A 211 14.75 -23.02 6.66
N LYS A 212 15.73 -23.56 7.39
CA LYS A 212 17.04 -23.97 6.85
C LYS A 212 16.97 -25.12 5.83
N ALA A 213 15.85 -25.84 5.74
CA ALA A 213 15.66 -26.99 4.86
C ALA A 213 15.35 -26.62 3.40
N CYS A 214 16.08 -25.65 2.83
CA CYS A 214 15.94 -25.30 1.42
C CYS A 214 16.93 -26.10 0.57
N SER A 215 16.43 -26.76 -0.48
CA SER A 215 17.24 -27.51 -1.44
C SER A 215 17.97 -26.63 -2.47
N SER A 216 18.12 -25.32 -2.23
CA SER A 216 18.83 -24.34 -3.09
C SER A 216 18.43 -24.34 -4.57
N CYS A 217 17.22 -24.77 -4.92
CA CYS A 217 16.75 -24.92 -6.29
C CYS A 217 16.55 -23.61 -7.09
N GLN A 218 16.75 -22.43 -6.47
CA GLN A 218 16.60 -21.08 -7.05
C GLN A 218 15.26 -20.73 -7.73
N LYS A 219 14.20 -21.55 -7.56
CA LYS A 219 12.88 -21.30 -8.17
C LYS A 219 11.99 -20.31 -7.40
N CYS A 220 12.30 -20.02 -6.13
CA CYS A 220 11.47 -19.16 -5.28
C CYS A 220 11.42 -17.68 -5.71
N PRO A 221 12.53 -17.05 -6.16
CA PRO A 221 12.53 -15.66 -6.67
C PRO A 221 11.57 -15.45 -7.85
N ASP A 222 11.42 -16.43 -8.73
CA ASP A 222 10.55 -16.33 -9.90
C ASP A 222 9.06 -16.26 -9.57
N LEU A 223 8.67 -16.86 -8.44
CA LEU A 223 7.30 -16.82 -7.93
C LEU A 223 6.97 -15.52 -7.21
N CYS A 224 7.99 -14.79 -6.73
CA CYS A 224 7.76 -13.54 -6.01
C CYS A 224 7.43 -12.42 -7.00
N GLN A 225 6.16 -12.06 -7.10
CA GLN A 225 5.70 -10.97 -7.98
C GLN A 225 6.25 -9.60 -7.55
N MET A 226 6.73 -9.47 -6.30
CA MET A 226 7.45 -8.28 -5.83
C MET A 226 8.91 -8.20 -6.34
N GLY A 227 9.42 -9.26 -6.97
CA GLY A 227 10.78 -9.34 -7.49
C GLY A 227 11.83 -9.42 -6.39
N LEU A 228 11.50 -10.08 -5.27
CA LEU A 228 12.39 -10.30 -4.13
C LEU A 228 12.82 -11.76 -4.09
N ASN A 229 13.96 -12.04 -3.46
CA ASN A 229 14.34 -13.40 -3.15
C ASN A 229 13.73 -13.81 -1.79
N PRO A 230 12.69 -14.66 -1.73
CA PRO A 230 12.02 -15.00 -0.47
C PRO A 230 12.92 -15.75 0.51
N MET A 231 14.06 -16.29 0.09
CA MET A 231 15.00 -16.97 0.97
C MET A 231 15.92 -16.00 1.73
N ARG A 232 16.20 -14.83 1.15
CA ARG A 232 17.07 -13.80 1.74
C ARG A 232 16.27 -12.63 2.30
N ASP A 233 15.19 -12.25 1.62
CA ASP A 233 14.44 -11.01 1.84
C ASP A 233 13.00 -11.24 2.31
N SER A 234 12.71 -12.39 2.94
CA SER A 234 11.36 -12.75 3.43
C SER A 234 10.75 -11.69 4.35
N ASN A 235 11.58 -11.01 5.14
CA ASN A 235 11.21 -9.89 6.02
C ASN A 235 11.88 -8.56 5.58
N GLY A 236 12.31 -8.46 4.32
CA GLY A 236 12.91 -7.26 3.75
C GLY A 236 11.92 -6.09 3.66
N ARG A 237 12.42 -4.86 3.52
CA ARG A 237 11.61 -3.62 3.49
C ARG A 237 10.55 -3.59 2.38
N ALA A 238 10.81 -4.32 1.30
CA ALA A 238 9.93 -4.42 0.14
C ALA A 238 8.87 -5.53 0.23
N CYS A 239 9.02 -6.50 1.15
CA CYS A 239 8.13 -7.65 1.23
C CYS A 239 6.76 -7.26 1.80
N ILE A 240 5.68 -7.53 1.06
CA ILE A 240 4.29 -7.26 1.49
C ILE A 240 3.66 -8.43 2.27
N LYS A 241 4.42 -9.49 2.56
CA LYS A 241 3.96 -10.70 3.26
C LYS A 241 2.66 -11.26 2.65
N CYS A 242 2.63 -11.40 1.33
CA CYS A 242 1.50 -11.99 0.61
C CYS A 242 1.45 -13.52 0.72
N PHE A 243 2.52 -14.15 1.18
CA PHE A 243 2.68 -15.61 1.32
C PHE A 243 2.55 -16.42 0.02
N GLU A 244 2.60 -15.79 -1.16
CA GLU A 244 2.57 -16.52 -2.43
C GLU A 244 3.79 -17.44 -2.63
N CYS A 245 4.93 -17.10 -2.01
CA CYS A 245 6.11 -17.98 -1.99
C CYS A 245 5.85 -19.35 -1.33
N SER A 246 4.84 -19.48 -0.48
CA SER A 246 4.45 -20.76 0.14
C SER A 246 3.86 -21.77 -0.84
N GLN A 247 3.52 -21.35 -2.07
CA GLN A 247 3.11 -22.27 -3.14
C GLN A 247 4.28 -23.09 -3.68
N CYS A 248 5.52 -22.66 -3.46
CA CYS A 248 6.68 -23.43 -3.87
C CYS A 248 6.81 -24.68 -2.98
N LYS A 249 6.80 -25.86 -3.59
CA LYS A 249 6.93 -27.16 -2.89
C LYS A 249 8.20 -27.25 -2.02
N ASN A 250 9.26 -26.56 -2.43
CA ASN A 250 10.55 -26.54 -1.75
C ASN A 250 10.72 -25.32 -0.82
N PHE A 251 9.67 -24.53 -0.59
CA PHE A 251 9.73 -23.38 0.31
C PHE A 251 9.36 -23.81 1.72
N PRO A 252 10.34 -23.90 2.63
CA PRO A 252 10.10 -24.47 3.93
C PRO A 252 9.63 -23.31 4.83
N SER A 253 8.33 -23.05 4.86
CA SER A 253 7.76 -21.95 5.66
C SER A 253 6.84 -22.44 6.76
N GLN A 254 7.07 -21.92 7.97
CA GLN A 254 6.02 -21.83 8.98
C GLN A 254 5.39 -20.44 8.84
N ALA A 255 4.11 -20.40 8.48
CA ALA A 255 3.44 -19.15 8.13
C ALA A 255 3.12 -18.25 9.34
N PHE A 256 3.27 -18.75 10.58
CA PHE A 256 2.94 -18.00 11.79
C PHE A 256 3.81 -18.46 12.97
N ARG A 257 4.77 -17.64 13.38
CA ARG A 257 5.18 -17.57 14.78
C ARG A 257 4.40 -16.42 15.41
N GLY A 258 3.30 -16.74 16.10
CA GLY A 258 2.80 -15.86 17.17
C GLY A 258 3.86 -15.73 18.27
N PRO A 259 3.67 -14.83 19.26
CA PRO A 259 4.60 -14.73 20.39
C PRO A 259 4.83 -16.12 20.96
N LYS A 260 6.09 -16.48 21.21
CA LYS A 260 6.42 -17.75 21.86
C LYS A 260 5.64 -17.78 23.17
N ALA A 261 4.61 -18.62 23.26
CA ALA A 261 4.09 -19.03 24.55
C ALA A 261 5.29 -19.66 25.27
N SER A 262 5.67 -19.03 26.38
CA SER A 262 6.68 -19.54 27.30
C SER A 262 6.11 -20.75 28.00
#